data_AF-A0A7V1LKY6-F1
#
_entry.id   AF-A0A7V1LKY6-F1
#
_cell.length_a   1.000
_cell.length_b   1.000
_cell.length_c   1.000
_cell.angle_alpha   90.00
_cell.angle_beta   90.00
_cell.angle_gamma   90.00
#
_symmetry.space_group_name_H-M   'P 1'
#
loop_
_entity.id
_entity.type
_entity.pdbx_description
1 polymer ?
#
loop_
_entity_poly.entity_id
_entity_poly.type
_entity_poly.pdbx_seq_one_letter_code
_entity_poly.pdbx_strand_id
1 'polypeptide(L)'
;MISRRYSCRGRRRAMSKKMTAALLIVSLSFNLAILGVFLYKQFVPSPMPYAPRHIPPPFRAMGVDEQQREQLMTIMRSFRRENHSLQMEIRQNEKALMDVLRRQPGDSAAIDSLVTAISRLREEHSRRAMKKLSEAGKLLDEEQRGLLLDMLMRSRMGRMRGKKGPPMTPPGMGRY
;
A
#
# COMPACT_ATOMS: atom_id res chain seq x y z
N MET A 1 41.74 52.28 -23.03
CA MET A 1 40.49 51.88 -22.36
C MET A 1 40.23 50.41 -22.67
N ILE A 2 40.42 49.51 -21.69
CA ILE A 2 40.26 48.06 -21.84
C ILE A 2 39.00 47.64 -21.09
N SER A 3 37.98 47.17 -21.80
CA SER A 3 36.73 46.68 -21.19
C SER A 3 36.80 45.16 -20.98
N ARG A 4 36.70 44.75 -19.71
CA ARG A 4 36.79 43.36 -19.24
C ARG A 4 35.49 42.59 -19.54
N ARG A 5 35.62 41.39 -20.13
CA ARG A 5 34.55 40.39 -20.22
C ARG A 5 34.38 39.71 -18.86
N TYR A 6 33.17 39.73 -18.29
CA TYR A 6 32.82 38.87 -17.15
C TYR A 6 32.30 37.53 -17.67
N SER A 7 33.02 36.45 -17.39
CA SER A 7 32.56 35.07 -17.60
C SER A 7 32.07 34.52 -16.26
N CYS A 8 30.75 34.44 -16.07
CA CYS A 8 30.15 33.71 -14.96
C CYS A 8 30.08 32.22 -15.33
N ARG A 9 31.10 31.44 -14.95
CA ARG A 9 31.11 29.99 -15.08
C ARG A 9 30.51 29.37 -13.81
N GLY A 10 29.22 29.02 -13.86
CA GLY A 10 28.53 28.30 -12.79
C GLY A 10 29.20 26.96 -12.49
N ARG A 11 29.72 26.82 -11.27
CA ARG A 11 30.26 25.55 -10.73
C ARG A 11 29.11 24.56 -10.52
N ARG A 12 28.81 23.71 -11.51
CA ARG A 12 28.12 22.44 -11.24
C ARG A 12 29.08 21.56 -10.44
N ARG A 13 28.84 21.38 -9.14
CA ARG A 13 29.54 20.36 -8.35
C ARG A 13 29.20 19.00 -8.95
N ALA A 14 30.11 18.42 -9.71
CA ALA A 14 30.02 17.03 -10.12
C ALA A 14 30.04 16.17 -8.85
N MET A 15 28.88 15.62 -8.46
CA MET A 15 28.84 14.66 -7.37
C MET A 15 29.67 13.44 -7.77
N SER A 16 30.59 13.04 -6.89
CA SER A 16 31.37 11.82 -7.05
C SER A 16 30.42 10.65 -7.28
N LYS A 17 30.74 9.78 -8.24
CA LYS A 17 29.95 8.55 -8.53
C LYS A 17 29.69 7.74 -7.25
N LYS A 18 30.63 7.78 -6.28
CA LYS A 18 30.50 7.13 -4.97
C LYS A 18 29.43 7.78 -4.08
N MET A 19 29.28 9.11 -4.13
CA MET A 19 28.21 9.83 -3.42
C MET A 19 26.83 9.57 -4.02
N THR A 20 26.74 9.56 -5.36
CA THR A 20 25.48 9.25 -6.04
C THR A 20 25.03 7.82 -5.77
N ALA A 21 25.98 6.86 -5.79
CA ALA A 21 25.72 5.47 -5.41
C ALA A 21 25.27 5.34 -3.94
N ALA A 22 25.93 6.04 -3.01
CA ALA A 22 25.55 6.03 -1.60
C ALA A 22 24.13 6.58 -1.38
N LEU A 23 23.79 7.70 -2.02
CA LEU A 23 22.44 8.28 -1.96
C LEU A 23 21.37 7.34 -2.55
N LEU A 24 21.71 6.63 -3.62
CA LEU A 24 20.83 5.62 -4.23
C LEU A 24 20.60 4.45 -3.28
N ILE A 25 21.65 3.90 -2.67
CA ILE A 25 21.54 2.79 -1.73
C ILE A 25 20.72 3.19 -0.50
N VAL A 26 20.94 4.39 0.05
CA VAL A 26 20.18 4.90 1.20
C VAL A 26 18.71 5.11 0.84
N SER A 27 18.42 5.74 -0.31
CA SER A 27 17.06 5.92 -0.79
C SER A 27 16.36 4.58 -1.04
N LEU A 28 17.05 3.61 -1.63
CA LEU A 28 16.52 2.28 -1.88
C LEU A 28 16.25 1.54 -0.56
N SER A 29 17.19 1.58 0.39
CA SER A 29 17.04 0.97 1.72
C SER A 29 15.86 1.57 2.49
N PHE A 30 15.66 2.88 2.39
CA PHE A 30 14.52 3.56 3.00
C PHE A 30 13.19 3.13 2.38
N ASN A 31 13.13 3.04 1.05
CA ASN A 31 11.96 2.52 0.34
C ASN A 31 11.67 1.05 0.71
N LEU A 32 12.71 0.22 0.85
CA LEU A 32 12.61 -1.17 1.31
C LEU A 32 12.17 -1.29 2.77
N ALA A 33 12.62 -0.41 3.65
CA ALA A 33 12.19 -0.38 5.05
C ALA A 33 10.70 -0.02 5.17
N ILE A 34 10.23 0.96 4.41
CA ILE A 34 8.79 1.28 4.31
C ILE A 34 8.00 0.08 3.81
N LEU A 35 8.50 -0.60 2.77
CA LEU A 35 7.89 -1.80 2.22
C LEU A 35 7.84 -2.92 3.29
N GLY A 36 8.93 -3.15 4.01
CA GLY A 36 9.04 -4.15 5.07
C GLY A 36 8.06 -3.91 6.22
N VAL A 37 7.90 -2.66 6.68
CA VAL A 37 6.91 -2.30 7.71
C VAL A 37 5.48 -2.53 7.22
N PHE A 38 5.20 -2.24 5.95
CA PHE A 38 3.89 -2.51 5.34
C PHE A 38 3.59 -4.01 5.26
N LEU A 39 4.58 -4.81 4.87
CA LEU A 39 4.48 -6.27 4.80
C LEU A 39 4.31 -6.87 6.20
N TYR A 40 5.08 -6.43 7.18
CA TYR A 40 4.97 -6.89 8.56
C TYR A 40 3.56 -6.68 9.13
N LYS A 41 2.93 -5.53 8.88
CA LYS A 41 1.54 -5.28 9.30
C LYS A 41 0.49 -6.09 8.53
N GLN A 42 0.82 -6.59 7.34
CA GLN A 42 -0.08 -7.44 6.56
C GLN A 42 0.03 -8.92 6.94
N PHE A 43 1.20 -9.37 7.40
CA PHE A 43 1.47 -10.77 7.75
C PHE A 43 1.33 -11.10 9.24
N VAL A 44 1.34 -10.12 10.14
CA VAL A 44 0.99 -10.35 11.55
C VAL A 44 -0.54 -10.26 11.67
N PRO A 45 -1.27 -11.38 11.83
CA PRO A 45 -2.69 -11.33 12.09
C PRO A 45 -2.90 -10.58 13.41
N SER A 46 -3.51 -9.39 13.34
CA SER A 46 -4.10 -8.81 14.54
C SER A 46 -5.08 -9.86 15.09
N PRO A 47 -5.06 -10.21 16.39
CA PRO A 47 -6.16 -10.95 16.98
C PRO A 47 -7.41 -10.09 16.77
N MET A 48 -8.19 -10.45 15.76
CA MET A 48 -9.51 -9.88 15.54
C MET A 48 -10.41 -10.66 16.47
N PRO A 49 -11.09 -10.05 17.46
CA PRO A 49 -12.23 -10.70 18.05
C PRO A 49 -13.17 -11.08 16.92
N TYR A 50 -13.70 -12.30 16.97
CA TYR A 50 -14.57 -12.89 15.96
C TYR A 50 -15.83 -12.01 15.82
N ALA A 51 -15.75 -10.95 15.02
CA ALA A 51 -16.90 -10.15 14.67
C ALA A 51 -17.78 -11.03 13.77
N PRO A 52 -19.10 -11.07 13.98
CA PRO A 52 -19.99 -11.84 13.12
C PRO A 52 -19.80 -11.42 11.65
N ARG A 53 -20.20 -12.28 10.71
CA ARG A 53 -20.24 -12.02 9.25
C ARG A 53 -21.21 -10.88 8.88
N HIS A 54 -21.15 -9.75 9.57
CA HIS A 54 -21.82 -8.54 9.19
C HIS A 54 -21.12 -8.00 7.94
N ILE A 55 -21.94 -7.83 6.92
CA ILE A 55 -21.81 -6.91 5.80
C ILE A 55 -20.74 -5.87 6.11
N PRO A 56 -19.72 -5.65 5.23
CA PRO A 56 -18.79 -4.57 5.42
C PRO A 56 -19.59 -3.32 5.83
N PRO A 57 -19.24 -2.67 6.95
CA PRO A 57 -19.98 -1.52 7.49
C PRO A 57 -20.35 -0.41 6.48
N PRO A 58 -19.63 -0.18 5.36
CA PRO A 58 -19.88 1.05 4.63
C PRO A 58 -21.14 1.13 3.76
N PHE A 59 -21.72 0.02 3.31
CA PHE A 59 -22.85 0.11 2.35
C PHE A 59 -24.12 0.64 2.99
N ARG A 60 -24.39 0.30 4.26
CA ARG A 60 -25.54 0.86 4.99
C ARG A 60 -25.47 2.38 5.15
N ALA A 61 -24.26 2.93 5.28
CA ALA A 61 -24.05 4.36 5.45
C ALA A 61 -24.18 5.15 4.13
N MET A 62 -24.20 4.48 2.98
CA MET A 62 -24.33 5.11 1.67
C MET A 62 -25.77 5.16 1.15
N GLY A 63 -26.74 4.62 1.89
CA GLY A 63 -28.15 4.61 1.44
C GLY A 63 -28.39 3.84 0.14
N VAL A 64 -27.53 2.87 -0.20
CA VAL A 64 -27.74 2.03 -1.39
C VAL A 64 -28.95 1.12 -1.20
N ASP A 65 -29.77 1.02 -2.24
CA ASP A 65 -30.90 0.08 -2.24
C ASP A 65 -30.44 -1.38 -2.32
N GLU A 66 -31.35 -2.33 -2.09
CA GLU A 66 -30.99 -3.75 -2.05
C GLU A 66 -30.50 -4.27 -3.41
N GLN A 67 -31.02 -3.74 -4.53
CA GLN A 67 -30.65 -4.14 -5.89
C GLN A 67 -29.23 -3.63 -6.24
N GLN A 68 -28.94 -2.36 -5.99
CA GLN A 68 -27.61 -1.75 -6.10
C GLN A 68 -26.61 -2.51 -5.24
N ARG A 69 -27.01 -2.88 -4.02
CA ARG A 69 -26.18 -3.63 -3.08
C ARG A 69 -25.83 -5.03 -3.60
N GLU A 70 -26.78 -5.78 -4.16
CA GLU A 70 -26.50 -7.09 -4.75
C GLU A 70 -25.54 -6.99 -5.94
N GLN A 71 -25.72 -5.98 -6.79
CA GLN A 71 -24.84 -5.73 -7.94
C GLN A 71 -23.43 -5.35 -7.49
N LEU A 72 -23.29 -4.47 -6.50
CA LEU A 72 -21.99 -4.11 -5.91
C LEU A 72 -21.30 -5.33 -5.29
N MET A 73 -22.05 -6.17 -4.56
CA MET A 73 -21.52 -7.42 -4.00
C MET A 73 -21.03 -8.38 -5.08
N THR A 74 -21.73 -8.45 -6.21
CA THR A 74 -21.34 -9.26 -7.36
C THR A 74 -20.05 -8.75 -7.99
N ILE A 75 -19.91 -7.43 -8.18
CA ILE A 75 -18.67 -6.78 -8.65
C ILE A 75 -17.51 -7.06 -7.69
N MET A 76 -17.73 -6.95 -6.37
CA MET A 76 -16.69 -7.22 -5.38
C MET A 76 -16.28 -8.71 -5.33
N ARG A 77 -17.22 -9.63 -5.50
CA ARG A 77 -16.94 -11.07 -5.54
C ARG A 77 -16.20 -11.45 -6.82
N SER A 78 -16.60 -10.92 -7.97
CA SER A 78 -15.89 -11.16 -9.23
C SER A 78 -14.47 -10.61 -9.17
N PHE A 79 -14.28 -9.38 -8.70
CA PHE A 79 -12.96 -8.79 -8.49
C PHE A 79 -12.06 -9.66 -7.60
N ARG A 80 -12.57 -10.13 -6.46
CA ARG A 80 -11.79 -11.00 -5.56
C ARG A 80 -11.39 -12.32 -6.22
N ARG A 81 -12.30 -12.96 -6.96
CA ARG A 81 -12.00 -14.21 -7.67
C ARG A 81 -10.97 -13.99 -8.78
N GLU A 82 -11.18 -12.98 -9.62
CA GLU A 82 -10.32 -12.64 -10.76
C GLU A 82 -8.89 -12.21 -10.34
N ASN A 83 -8.73 -11.70 -9.11
CA ASN A 83 -7.43 -11.21 -8.61
C ASN A 83 -6.77 -12.14 -7.58
N HIS A 84 -7.37 -13.29 -7.29
CA HIS A 84 -6.83 -14.22 -6.30
C HIS A 84 -5.43 -14.73 -6.70
N SER A 85 -5.26 -15.16 -7.94
CA SER A 85 -3.97 -15.62 -8.47
C SER A 85 -2.91 -14.54 -8.40
N LEU A 86 -3.24 -13.33 -8.86
CA LEU A 86 -2.34 -12.18 -8.83
C LEU A 86 -1.88 -11.86 -7.39
N GLN A 87 -2.80 -11.88 -6.41
CA GLN A 87 -2.42 -11.69 -5.01
C GLN A 87 -1.54 -12.82 -4.47
N MET A 88 -1.76 -14.06 -4.90
CA MET A 88 -0.88 -15.18 -4.54
C MET A 88 0.53 -14.98 -5.13
N GLU A 89 0.64 -14.54 -6.38
CA GLU A 89 1.92 -14.27 -7.03
C GLU A 89 2.69 -13.13 -6.35
N ILE A 90 2.00 -12.04 -5.97
CA ILE A 90 2.63 -10.95 -5.20
C ILE A 90 3.20 -11.52 -3.89
N ARG A 91 2.41 -12.30 -3.13
CA ARG A 91 2.85 -12.89 -1.86
C ARG A 91 4.04 -13.83 -2.04
N GLN A 92 4.06 -14.62 -3.12
CA GLN A 92 5.16 -15.53 -3.43
C GLN A 92 6.44 -14.77 -3.75
N ASN A 93 6.37 -13.72 -4.58
CA ASN A 93 7.52 -12.87 -4.90
C ASN A 93 8.03 -12.11 -3.68
N GLU A 94 7.14 -11.61 -2.82
CA GLU A 94 7.50 -10.96 -1.56
C GLU A 94 8.21 -11.92 -0.61
N LYS A 95 7.74 -13.17 -0.50
CA LYS A 95 8.42 -14.21 0.28
C LYS A 95 9.80 -14.52 -0.29
N ALA A 96 9.91 -14.71 -1.60
CA ALA A 96 11.19 -14.97 -2.27
C ALA A 96 12.18 -13.81 -2.06
N LEU A 97 11.70 -12.56 -2.09
CA LEU A 97 12.52 -11.38 -1.84
C LEU A 97 13.09 -11.40 -0.40
N MET A 98 12.25 -11.74 0.58
CA MET A 98 12.70 -11.90 1.96
C MET A 98 13.73 -13.03 2.10
N ASP A 99 13.54 -14.14 1.38
CA ASP A 99 14.48 -15.27 1.41
C ASP A 99 15.84 -14.90 0.79
N VAL A 100 15.86 -14.10 -0.29
CA VAL A 100 17.10 -13.60 -0.89
C VAL A 100 17.81 -12.60 0.04
N LEU A 101 17.06 -11.66 0.64
CA LEU A 101 17.63 -10.66 1.57
C LEU A 101 18.23 -11.28 2.83
N ARG A 102 17.80 -12.49 3.23
CA ARG A 102 18.34 -13.22 4.37
C ARG A 102 19.67 -13.94 4.08
N ARG A 103 19.99 -14.20 2.81
CA ARG A 103 21.21 -14.93 2.41
C ARG A 103 22.40 -13.97 2.35
N GLN A 104 23.57 -14.44 2.77
CA GLN A 104 24.84 -13.73 2.60
C GLN A 104 25.81 -14.54 1.73
N PRO A 105 26.53 -13.90 0.77
CA PRO A 105 26.32 -12.52 0.31
C PRO A 105 24.97 -12.35 -0.42
N GLY A 106 24.39 -11.16 -0.33
CA GLY A 106 23.10 -10.87 -0.97
C GLY A 106 23.21 -10.84 -2.50
N ASP A 107 22.28 -11.51 -3.17
CA ASP A 107 22.18 -11.53 -4.64
C ASP A 107 21.37 -10.32 -5.13
N SER A 108 22.07 -9.23 -5.48
CA SER A 108 21.45 -8.00 -5.97
C SER A 108 20.64 -8.20 -7.26
N ALA A 109 21.06 -9.11 -8.15
CA ALA A 109 20.35 -9.35 -9.40
C ALA A 109 19.00 -10.05 -9.14
N ALA A 110 18.99 -11.01 -8.20
CA ALA A 110 17.75 -11.65 -7.75
C ALA A 110 16.81 -10.63 -7.07
N ILE A 111 17.33 -9.73 -6.23
CA ILE A 111 16.55 -8.66 -5.60
C ILE A 111 15.89 -7.77 -6.66
N ASP A 112 16.65 -7.27 -7.63
CA ASP A 112 16.13 -6.37 -8.67
C ASP A 112 15.05 -7.04 -9.54
N SER A 113 15.24 -8.33 -9.87
CA SER A 113 14.25 -9.09 -10.63
C SER A 113 12.92 -9.26 -9.86
N LEU A 114 12.99 -9.58 -8.56
CA LEU A 114 11.82 -9.77 -7.70
C LEU A 114 11.08 -8.44 -7.45
N VAL A 115 11.81 -7.35 -7.24
CA VAL A 115 11.23 -6.00 -7.10
C VAL A 115 10.50 -5.59 -8.39
N THR A 116 11.10 -5.88 -9.55
CA THR A 116 10.47 -5.60 -10.85
C THR A 116 9.19 -6.42 -11.05
N ALA A 117 9.22 -7.71 -10.71
CA ALA A 117 8.04 -8.58 -10.77
C ALA A 117 6.91 -8.10 -9.87
N ILE A 118 7.21 -7.77 -8.60
CA ILE A 118 6.22 -7.23 -7.65
C ILE A 118 5.62 -5.93 -8.18
N SER A 119 6.44 -5.04 -8.75
CA SER A 119 6.00 -3.75 -9.26
C SER A 119 5.01 -3.91 -10.42
N ARG A 120 5.30 -4.80 -11.37
CA ARG A 120 4.40 -5.12 -12.49
C ARG A 120 3.07 -5.72 -12.00
N LEU A 121 3.13 -6.66 -11.06
CA LEU A 121 1.93 -7.26 -10.49
C LEU A 121 1.06 -6.22 -9.76
N ARG A 122 1.67 -5.32 -8.99
CA ARG A 122 0.96 -4.23 -8.30
C ARG A 122 0.33 -3.23 -9.27
N GLU A 123 0.99 -2.93 -10.37
CA GLU A 123 0.42 -2.11 -11.44
C GLU A 123 -0.83 -2.76 -12.02
N GLU A 124 -0.75 -4.04 -12.40
CA GLU A 124 -1.86 -4.79 -12.96
C GLU A 124 -3.05 -4.89 -11.98
N HIS A 125 -2.77 -5.17 -10.70
CA HIS A 125 -3.81 -5.16 -9.65
C HIS A 125 -4.49 -3.79 -9.55
N SER A 126 -3.72 -2.71 -9.59
CA SER A 126 -4.25 -1.34 -9.48
C SER A 126 -5.11 -0.99 -10.69
N ARG A 127 -4.68 -1.37 -11.90
CA ARG A 127 -5.44 -1.19 -13.14
C ARG A 127 -6.79 -1.93 -13.08
N ARG A 128 -6.78 -3.19 -12.65
CA ARG A 128 -8.02 -3.99 -12.47
C ARG A 128 -8.94 -3.39 -11.40
N ALA A 129 -8.37 -2.91 -10.29
CA ALA A 129 -9.13 -2.28 -9.23
C ALA A 129 -9.82 -0.98 -9.72
N MET A 130 -9.11 -0.14 -10.49
CA MET A 130 -9.69 1.07 -11.07
C MET A 130 -10.81 0.75 -12.06
N LYS A 131 -10.65 -0.30 -12.89
CA LYS A 131 -11.71 -0.76 -13.80
C LYS A 131 -12.97 -1.17 -13.03
N LYS A 132 -12.85 -2.03 -12.02
CA LYS A 132 -14.00 -2.46 -11.20
C LYS A 132 -14.60 -1.33 -10.37
N LEU A 133 -13.79 -0.38 -9.91
CA LEU A 133 -14.28 0.81 -9.21
C LEU A 133 -15.11 1.69 -10.14
N SER A 134 -14.69 1.85 -11.40
CA SER A 134 -15.47 2.55 -12.42
C SER A 134 -16.79 1.83 -12.72
N GLU A 135 -16.77 0.50 -12.83
CA GLU A 135 -17.99 -0.31 -12.99
C GLU A 135 -18.95 -0.13 -11.81
N ALA A 136 -18.44 -0.15 -10.58
CA ALA A 136 -19.24 0.10 -9.37
C ALA A 136 -19.81 1.53 -9.34
N GLY A 137 -19.02 2.53 -9.73
CA GLY A 137 -19.45 3.93 -9.78
C GLY A 137 -20.63 4.18 -10.73
N LYS A 138 -20.75 3.41 -11.82
CA LYS A 138 -21.89 3.51 -12.74
C LYS A 138 -23.23 3.13 -12.11
N LEU A 139 -23.23 2.35 -11.03
CA LEU A 139 -24.42 1.93 -10.30
C LEU A 139 -24.88 2.94 -9.25
N LEU A 140 -24.00 3.87 -8.91
CA LEU A 140 -24.18 4.84 -7.84
C LEU A 140 -24.52 6.21 -8.41
N ASP A 141 -25.34 6.97 -7.68
CA ASP A 141 -25.54 8.39 -7.93
C ASP A 141 -24.31 9.22 -7.47
N GLU A 142 -24.35 10.53 -7.72
CA GLU A 142 -23.21 11.40 -7.45
C GLU A 142 -22.87 11.52 -5.95
N GLU A 143 -23.89 11.50 -5.08
CA GLU A 143 -23.69 11.57 -3.63
C GLU A 143 -23.09 10.25 -3.10
N GLN A 144 -23.64 9.12 -3.54
CA GLN A 144 -23.15 7.78 -3.22
C GLN A 144 -21.71 7.55 -3.73
N ARG A 145 -21.35 8.07 -4.89
CA ARG A 145 -19.97 8.04 -5.40
C ARG A 145 -19.01 8.82 -4.51
N GLY A 146 -19.40 10.00 -4.05
CA GLY A 146 -18.61 10.80 -3.12
C GLY A 146 -18.33 10.04 -1.82
N LEU A 147 -19.37 9.42 -1.24
CA LEU A 147 -19.23 8.61 -0.02
C LEU A 147 -18.33 7.38 -0.23
N LEU A 148 -18.41 6.72 -1.39
CA LEU A 148 -17.53 5.61 -1.75
C LEU A 148 -16.06 6.05 -1.82
N LEU A 149 -15.77 7.19 -2.46
CA LEU A 149 -14.42 7.74 -2.57
C LEU A 149 -13.85 8.14 -1.21
N ASP A 150 -14.64 8.84 -0.40
CA ASP A 150 -14.25 9.24 0.96
C ASP A 150 -13.89 8.05 1.82
N MET A 151 -14.68 6.99 1.74
CA MET A 151 -14.43 5.74 2.44
C MET A 151 -13.17 5.04 1.95
N LEU A 152 -12.91 5.03 0.64
CA LEU A 152 -11.66 4.49 0.09
C LEU A 152 -10.45 5.27 0.64
N MET A 153 -10.53 6.60 0.69
CA MET A 153 -9.48 7.46 1.26
C MET A 153 -9.30 7.20 2.75
N ARG A 154 -10.38 7.11 3.52
CA ARG A 154 -10.34 6.77 4.95
C ARG A 154 -9.80 5.37 5.20
N SER A 155 -10.06 4.40 4.34
CA SER A 155 -9.52 3.04 4.48
C SER A 155 -8.01 2.97 4.21
N ARG A 156 -7.49 3.87 3.35
CA ARG A 156 -6.05 4.05 3.12
C ARG A 156 -5.40 4.79 4.29
N MET A 157 -6.03 5.85 4.79
CA MET A 157 -5.50 6.66 5.90
C MET A 157 -5.67 6.00 7.28
N GLY A 158 -6.75 5.24 7.49
CA GLY A 158 -7.05 4.52 8.73
C GLY A 158 -6.08 3.39 9.05
N ARG A 159 -5.31 2.92 8.05
CA ARG A 159 -4.17 2.02 8.27
C ARG A 159 -2.90 2.74 8.78
N MET A 160 -2.80 4.06 8.61
CA MET A 160 -1.71 4.88 9.16
C MET A 160 -1.98 5.31 10.61
N ARG A 161 -3.24 5.47 11.04
CA ARG A 161 -3.60 5.61 12.46
C ARG A 161 -3.51 4.24 13.13
N GLY A 162 -2.28 3.85 13.48
CA GLY A 162 -2.04 2.78 14.44
C GLY A 162 -2.95 2.96 15.65
N LYS A 163 -3.61 1.86 16.02
CA LYS A 163 -4.35 1.67 17.27
C LYS A 163 -3.74 2.54 18.38
N LYS A 164 -4.54 3.45 18.95
CA LYS A 164 -4.32 3.85 20.35
C LYS A 164 -4.20 2.53 21.13
N GLY A 165 -3.12 2.37 21.88
CA GLY A 165 -2.82 1.17 22.64
C GLY A 165 -4.00 0.74 23.53
N PRO A 166 -3.96 -0.48 24.09
CA PRO A 166 -4.99 -0.91 25.06
C PRO A 166 -5.11 0.16 26.15
N PRO A 167 -6.33 0.43 26.68
CA PRO A 167 -6.48 1.34 27.80
C PRO A 167 -5.54 0.86 28.91
N MET A 168 -4.61 1.71 29.33
CA MET A 168 -3.87 1.52 30.56
C MET A 168 -4.93 1.39 31.66
N THR A 169 -5.15 0.18 32.15
CA THR A 169 -5.71 0.00 33.48
C THR A 169 -4.76 0.69 34.45
N PRO A 170 -5.20 1.72 35.20
CA PRO A 170 -4.36 2.34 36.20
C PRO A 170 -3.97 1.26 37.24
N PRO A 171 -2.70 1.17 37.62
CA PRO A 171 -2.27 0.21 38.63
C PRO A 171 -2.82 0.69 39.98
N GLY A 172 -3.64 -0.14 40.64
CA GLY A 172 -3.94 0.05 42.06
C GLY A 172 -5.39 0.07 42.50
N MET A 173 -6.30 -0.73 41.94
CA MET A 173 -7.46 -1.18 42.72
C MET A 173 -7.20 -2.59 43.22
N GLY A 174 -6.54 -2.62 44.39
CA GLY A 174 -6.43 -3.79 45.23
C GLY A 174 -7.82 -4.34 45.55
N ARG A 175 -7.89 -5.67 45.53
CA ARG A 175 -8.97 -6.44 46.11
C ARG A 175 -9.12 -6.06 47.58
N TYR A 176 -10.33 -5.67 47.96
CA TYR A 176 -10.93 -5.93 49.26
C TYR A 176 -12.35 -6.43 49.00
#